data_AF-A0A4U1JIW8-F1
#
_entry.id   AF-A0A4U1JIW8-F1
#
_cell.length_a   1.000
_cell.length_b   1.000
_cell.length_c   1.000
_cell.angle_alpha   90.00
_cell.angle_beta   90.00
_cell.angle_gamma   90.00
#
_symmetry.space_group_name_H-M   'P 1'
#
loop_
_entity.id
_entity.type
_entity.pdbx_description
1 polymer ?
#
loop_
_entity_poly.entity_id
_entity_poly.type
_entity_poly.pdbx_seq_one_letter_code
_entity_poly.pdbx_strand_id
1 'polypeptide(L)'
;MDTRWCPSRKEGDLMGAAAARVLGDAKEFGKSLIEDLKAARSMSVAVAFAKESALEAVDVEGFCRTGRSLKLLAGTDFALTELTLLRRLGRTERADCRVYHSIGRNRVFHPKLYVLDKDASRVVYVGSSNFTFGGLAGNIEANVRLEGPADAPEIRDATDLFRALFDSEFATALSDDFEQRYQELQRNLRAVQRYPTVVENAQQMVVAESLLVGAYRAQKSNQRWLLVVSPENFATCMQHGVWGRMREQEIRAYSRGDVFFMHVTGGRGLAAFGMFVEEPYHDDTPLWSSDPRGVFPWRVKIHPFAVLTGGLTTKQVLAPLRAGARPNWFHGFIQQSHTLQDQDFAALKGAFEVAARTQIVAPG
;
A
#
# COMPACT_ATOMS: atom_id res chain seq x y z
N MET A 1 -6.21 23.65 2.00
CA MET A 1 -5.03 24.51 2.13
C MET A 1 -4.71 24.60 3.61
N ASP A 2 -3.63 23.97 4.05
CA ASP A 2 -2.81 24.46 5.18
C ASP A 2 -1.44 23.79 5.08
N THR A 3 -0.51 24.50 4.44
CA THR A 3 0.88 24.10 4.22
C THR A 3 1.74 24.79 5.27
N ARG A 4 1.72 24.32 6.53
CA ARG A 4 2.63 24.81 7.56
C ARG A 4 3.10 23.69 8.49
N TRP A 5 4.06 22.92 7.99
CA TRP A 5 5.08 22.33 8.85
C TRP A 5 6.43 22.46 8.15
N CYS A 6 7.09 23.59 8.40
CA CYS A 6 8.50 23.79 8.07
C CYS A 6 9.12 24.42 9.32
N PRO A 7 9.95 23.70 10.10
CA PRO A 7 10.78 24.36 11.08
C PRO A 7 11.85 25.13 10.30
N SER A 8 11.85 26.45 10.48
CA SER A 8 12.81 27.38 9.91
C SER A 8 14.25 26.92 10.19
N ARG A 9 14.92 26.29 9.20
CA ARG A 9 16.39 26.14 9.23
C ARG A 9 16.99 27.50 8.86
N LYS A 10 17.88 28.00 9.73
CA LYS A 10 18.67 29.21 9.46
C LYS A 10 19.55 28.95 8.23
N GLU A 11 19.59 29.91 7.30
CA GLU A 11 20.38 29.93 6.06
C GLU A 11 21.92 30.02 6.26
N GLY A 12 22.46 29.37 7.29
CA GLY A 12 23.87 29.49 7.68
C GLY A 12 24.73 28.23 7.62
N ASP A 13 24.19 27.07 7.22
CA ASP A 13 24.87 25.76 7.36
C ASP A 13 24.95 24.98 6.03
N LEU A 14 25.13 25.69 4.91
CA LEU A 14 25.13 25.14 3.55
C LEU A 14 26.47 24.49 3.12
N MET A 15 27.24 23.94 4.05
CA MET A 15 28.22 22.90 3.70
C MET A 15 27.71 21.57 4.25
N GLY A 16 27.05 20.80 3.38
CA GLY A 16 26.58 19.46 3.75
C GLY A 16 27.73 18.64 4.34
N ALA A 17 27.50 18.04 5.50
CA ALA A 17 28.50 17.20 6.18
C ALA A 17 28.79 15.88 5.42
N ALA A 18 28.06 15.63 4.32
CA ALA A 18 28.23 14.48 3.46
C ALA A 18 28.83 14.87 2.10
N ALA A 19 29.82 14.10 1.64
CA ALA A 19 30.35 14.21 0.30
C ALA A 19 29.32 13.69 -0.73
N ALA A 20 28.95 14.54 -1.68
CA ALA A 20 27.97 14.22 -2.73
C ALA A 20 28.65 13.99 -4.09
N ARG A 21 28.20 12.97 -4.82
CA ARG A 21 28.64 12.68 -6.20
C ARG A 21 27.47 12.25 -7.07
N VAL A 22 27.32 12.88 -8.23
CA VAL A 22 26.38 12.44 -9.27
C VAL A 22 26.98 11.25 -10.03
N LEU A 23 26.18 10.22 -10.29
CA LEU A 23 26.53 9.05 -11.08
C LEU A 23 25.68 9.05 -12.34
N GLY A 24 26.35 9.07 -13.49
CA GLY A 24 25.76 9.42 -14.79
C GLY A 24 25.09 8.28 -15.55
N ASP A 25 25.17 7.04 -15.05
CA ASP A 25 24.47 5.88 -15.62
C ASP A 25 24.33 4.72 -14.62
N ALA A 26 23.66 3.64 -15.04
CA ALA A 26 23.50 2.43 -14.24
C ALA A 26 24.82 1.72 -13.95
N LYS A 27 25.79 1.71 -14.88
CA LYS A 27 27.09 1.02 -14.70
C LYS A 27 27.93 1.69 -13.62
N GLU A 28 27.98 3.02 -13.62
CA GLU A 28 28.68 3.80 -12.60
C GLU A 28 28.02 3.61 -11.22
N PHE A 29 26.68 3.60 -11.19
CA PHE A 29 25.92 3.27 -9.98
C PHE A 29 26.24 1.86 -9.46
N GLY A 30 26.08 0.82 -10.28
CA GLY A 30 26.35 -0.57 -9.89
C GLY A 30 27.78 -0.78 -9.42
N LYS A 31 28.76 -0.22 -10.13
CA LYS A 31 30.18 -0.28 -9.71
C LYS A 31 30.40 0.37 -8.35
N SER A 32 29.80 1.54 -8.12
CA SER A 32 29.92 2.25 -6.84
C SER A 32 29.23 1.48 -5.70
N LEU A 33 28.04 0.91 -5.96
CA LEU A 33 27.31 0.09 -5.00
C LEU A 33 28.12 -1.14 -4.59
N ILE A 34 28.69 -1.86 -5.55
CA ILE A 34 29.54 -3.05 -5.29
C ILE A 34 30.76 -2.66 -4.47
N GLU A 35 31.40 -1.53 -4.77
CA GLU A 35 32.55 -1.06 -3.99
C GLU A 35 32.16 -0.75 -2.54
N ASP A 36 31.05 -0.04 -2.33
CA ASP A 36 30.59 0.28 -0.98
C ASP A 36 30.14 -0.95 -0.19
N LEU A 37 29.58 -1.95 -0.86
CA LEU A 37 29.19 -3.22 -0.23
C LEU A 37 30.37 -3.98 0.37
N LYS A 38 31.60 -3.77 -0.12
CA LYS A 38 32.80 -4.42 0.46
C LYS A 38 33.00 -4.04 1.92
N ALA A 39 32.74 -2.78 2.26
CA ALA A 39 32.91 -2.20 3.60
C ALA A 39 31.59 -2.07 4.39
N ALA A 40 30.44 -2.36 3.78
CA ALA A 40 29.15 -2.24 4.45
C ALA A 40 28.90 -3.40 5.42
N ARG A 41 28.34 -3.10 6.59
CA ARG A 41 27.80 -4.07 7.56
C ARG A 41 26.32 -4.38 7.31
N SER A 42 25.60 -3.44 6.71
CA SER A 42 24.20 -3.61 6.33
C SER A 42 23.85 -2.81 5.08
N MET A 43 22.88 -3.31 4.33
CA MET A 43 22.26 -2.62 3.20
C MET A 43 20.73 -2.60 3.37
N SER A 44 20.14 -1.44 3.19
CA SER A 44 18.70 -1.20 3.22
C SER A 44 18.27 -0.62 1.87
N VAL A 45 17.31 -1.24 1.21
CA VAL A 45 16.88 -0.91 -0.16
C VAL A 45 15.38 -0.71 -0.19
N ALA A 46 14.91 0.45 -0.64
CA ALA A 46 13.51 0.73 -0.94
C ALA A 46 13.38 1.14 -2.42
N VAL A 47 12.77 0.28 -3.22
CA VAL A 47 12.65 0.45 -4.68
C VAL A 47 11.23 0.22 -5.17
N ALA A 48 10.85 0.93 -6.23
CA ALA A 48 9.54 0.76 -6.86
C ALA A 48 9.31 -0.67 -7.37
N PHE A 49 10.35 -1.28 -7.95
CA PHE A 49 10.31 -2.69 -8.32
C PHE A 49 11.66 -3.38 -8.17
N ALA A 50 11.61 -4.67 -7.87
CA ALA A 50 12.78 -5.53 -7.72
C ALA A 50 12.64 -6.79 -8.59
N LYS A 51 13.73 -7.21 -9.26
CA LYS A 51 13.75 -8.38 -10.16
C LYS A 51 14.95 -9.27 -9.89
N GLU A 52 14.79 -10.56 -10.15
CA GLU A 52 15.84 -11.56 -9.90
C GLU A 52 17.11 -11.26 -10.70
N SER A 53 16.98 -10.64 -11.88
CA SER A 53 18.12 -10.18 -12.70
C SER A 53 19.08 -9.22 -11.97
N ALA A 54 18.66 -8.57 -10.88
CA ALA A 54 19.57 -7.77 -10.05
C ALA A 54 20.77 -8.59 -9.53
N LEU A 55 20.56 -9.88 -9.27
CA LEU A 55 21.58 -10.78 -8.74
C LEU A 55 22.71 -11.06 -9.74
N GLU A 56 22.52 -10.74 -11.02
CA GLU A 56 23.59 -10.78 -12.03
C GLU A 56 24.57 -9.62 -11.87
N ALA A 57 24.12 -8.50 -11.30
CA ALA A 57 24.94 -7.31 -11.09
C ALA A 57 25.53 -7.23 -9.67
N VAL A 58 24.84 -7.76 -8.65
CA VAL A 58 25.27 -7.64 -7.25
C VAL A 58 24.99 -8.90 -6.43
N ASP A 59 26.03 -9.44 -5.78
CA ASP A 59 25.94 -10.65 -4.93
C ASP A 59 25.47 -10.33 -3.50
N VAL A 60 24.18 -10.02 -3.34
CA VAL A 60 23.59 -9.77 -2.02
C VAL A 60 23.40 -11.04 -1.19
N GLU A 61 23.35 -12.20 -1.83
CA GLU A 61 23.31 -13.50 -1.13
C GLU A 61 24.65 -13.76 -0.45
N GLY A 62 25.76 -13.53 -1.15
CA GLY A 62 27.11 -13.60 -0.60
C GLY A 62 27.38 -12.58 0.47
N PHE A 63 26.92 -11.35 0.26
CA PHE A 63 26.93 -10.33 1.30
C PHE A 63 26.27 -10.85 2.59
N CYS A 64 25.08 -11.43 2.50
CA CYS A 64 24.39 -11.95 3.67
C CYS A 64 25.06 -13.19 4.29
N ARG A 65 25.63 -14.09 3.47
CA ARG A 65 26.41 -15.27 3.93
C ARG A 65 27.62 -14.90 4.78
N THR A 66 28.17 -13.69 4.61
CA THR A 66 29.27 -13.17 5.46
C THR A 66 28.81 -12.57 6.79
N GLY A 67 27.55 -12.78 7.18
CA GLY A 67 26.98 -12.26 8.44
C GLY A 67 26.52 -10.81 8.37
N ARG A 68 26.50 -10.18 7.19
CA ARG A 68 25.99 -8.82 6.98
C ARG A 68 24.49 -8.84 6.71
N SER A 69 23.77 -7.75 6.97
CA SER A 69 22.29 -7.78 6.90
C SER A 69 21.70 -6.99 5.74
N LEU A 70 20.67 -7.55 5.11
CA LEU A 70 19.89 -6.92 4.05
C LEU A 70 18.47 -6.60 4.54
N LYS A 71 17.98 -5.40 4.25
CA LYS A 71 16.55 -5.07 4.26
C LYS A 71 16.13 -4.66 2.87
N LEU A 72 15.15 -5.34 2.27
CA LEU A 72 14.64 -5.03 0.93
C LEU A 72 13.15 -4.76 1.00
N LEU A 73 12.73 -3.59 0.56
CA LEU A 73 11.34 -3.19 0.39
C LEU A 73 11.08 -2.91 -1.09
N ALA A 74 10.19 -3.69 -1.70
CA ALA A 74 9.79 -3.52 -3.09
C ALA A 74 8.32 -3.12 -3.21
N GLY A 75 8.01 -2.18 -4.10
CA GLY A 75 6.63 -1.83 -4.43
C GLY A 75 5.90 -2.94 -5.17
N THR A 76 4.57 -2.91 -5.08
CA THR A 76 3.67 -3.81 -5.84
C THR A 76 3.05 -3.12 -7.05
N ASP A 77 3.18 -1.79 -7.13
CA ASP A 77 2.61 -0.97 -8.19
C ASP A 77 3.02 -1.48 -9.57
N PHE A 78 2.05 -1.48 -10.50
CA PHE A 78 2.20 -1.97 -11.87
C PHE A 78 2.53 -3.47 -11.99
N ALA A 79 2.52 -4.20 -10.87
CA ALA A 79 2.90 -5.60 -10.74
C ALA A 79 4.25 -5.96 -11.42
N LEU A 80 5.26 -5.09 -11.31
CA LEU A 80 6.58 -5.27 -11.95
C LEU A 80 7.60 -6.01 -11.10
N THR A 81 7.42 -6.05 -9.78
CA THR A 81 8.31 -6.80 -8.86
C THR A 81 8.17 -8.30 -9.08
N GLU A 82 9.28 -9.03 -9.09
CA GLU A 82 9.32 -10.49 -9.11
C GLU A 82 9.39 -11.02 -7.68
N LEU A 83 8.27 -11.55 -7.16
CA LEU A 83 8.21 -12.04 -5.78
C LEU A 83 9.14 -13.24 -5.52
N THR A 84 9.55 -13.96 -6.58
CA THR A 84 10.54 -15.04 -6.51
C THR A 84 11.88 -14.55 -5.97
N LEU A 85 12.31 -13.32 -6.33
CA LEU A 85 13.51 -12.70 -5.76
C LEU A 85 13.37 -12.52 -4.25
N LEU A 86 12.28 -11.88 -3.81
CA LEU A 86 12.06 -11.59 -2.40
C LEU A 86 11.95 -12.88 -1.58
N ARG A 87 11.29 -13.91 -2.13
CA ARG A 87 11.19 -15.24 -1.52
C ARG A 87 12.56 -15.92 -1.44
N ARG A 88 13.38 -15.82 -2.49
CA ARG A 88 14.74 -16.37 -2.55
C ARG A 88 15.63 -15.71 -1.49
N LEU A 89 15.67 -14.37 -1.47
CA LEU A 89 16.47 -13.62 -0.50
C LEU A 89 15.98 -13.82 0.94
N GLY A 90 14.66 -13.85 1.16
CA GLY A 90 14.06 -14.06 2.48
C GLY A 90 14.33 -15.44 3.11
N ARG A 91 14.91 -16.39 2.38
CA ARG A 91 15.45 -17.64 2.96
C ARG A 91 16.77 -17.44 3.68
N THR A 92 17.40 -16.28 3.51
CA THR A 92 18.66 -15.96 4.17
C THR A 92 18.37 -15.32 5.53
N GLU A 93 18.90 -15.88 6.62
CA GLU A 93 18.62 -15.42 7.99
C GLU A 93 18.92 -13.93 8.24
N ARG A 94 19.86 -13.36 7.46
CA ARG A 94 20.26 -11.96 7.57
C ARG A 94 19.49 -11.03 6.62
N ALA A 95 18.46 -11.51 5.93
CA ALA A 95 17.65 -10.73 5.02
C ALA A 95 16.19 -10.58 5.50
N ASP A 96 15.69 -9.35 5.58
CA ASP A 96 14.27 -9.02 5.80
C ASP A 96 13.72 -8.39 4.51
N CYS A 97 12.92 -9.17 3.78
CA CYS A 97 12.32 -8.77 2.50
C CYS A 97 10.82 -8.53 2.67
N ARG A 98 10.36 -7.35 2.26
CA ARG A 98 8.96 -6.90 2.37
C ARG A 98 8.47 -6.35 1.05
N VAL A 99 7.15 -6.39 0.88
CA VAL A 99 6.43 -5.67 -0.17
C VAL A 99 5.75 -4.44 0.42
N TYR A 100 5.71 -3.34 -0.34
CA TYR A 100 4.98 -2.13 0.01
C TYR A 100 3.67 -2.06 -0.77
N HIS A 101 2.57 -1.88 -0.05
CA HIS A 101 1.23 -1.75 -0.62
C HIS A 101 0.82 -0.28 -0.71
N SER A 102 0.78 0.28 -1.91
CA SER A 102 0.28 1.63 -2.13
C SER A 102 -1.22 1.73 -1.84
N ILE A 103 -1.61 2.80 -1.13
CA ILE A 103 -3.00 3.09 -0.80
C ILE A 103 -3.39 4.40 -1.48
N GLY A 104 -4.36 4.36 -2.39
CA GLY A 104 -4.84 5.51 -3.14
C GLY A 104 -4.71 5.35 -4.65
N ARG A 105 -5.77 5.65 -5.41
CA ARG A 105 -5.76 5.58 -6.88
C ARG A 105 -4.68 6.43 -7.57
N ASN A 106 -4.13 7.42 -6.88
CA ASN A 106 -3.16 8.39 -7.42
C ASN A 106 -1.80 8.37 -6.68
N ARG A 107 -1.52 7.36 -5.86
CA ARG A 107 -0.25 7.25 -5.13
C ARG A 107 0.48 6.00 -5.58
N VAL A 108 1.68 6.18 -6.09
CA VAL A 108 2.58 5.11 -6.54
C VAL A 108 3.77 5.07 -5.58
N PHE A 109 4.12 3.89 -5.08
CA PHE A 109 5.35 3.68 -4.35
C PHE A 109 6.52 3.67 -5.33
N HIS A 110 7.13 4.84 -5.53
CA HIS A 110 8.18 5.00 -6.53
C HIS A 110 9.59 5.37 -6.03
N PRO A 111 9.99 5.12 -4.75
CA PRO A 111 11.35 5.43 -4.32
C PRO A 111 12.37 4.55 -5.07
N LYS A 112 13.61 5.02 -5.12
CA LYS A 112 14.81 4.20 -5.33
C LYS A 112 15.89 4.73 -4.39
N LEU A 113 15.93 4.11 -3.22
CA LEU A 113 16.74 4.52 -2.09
C LEU A 113 17.56 3.33 -1.61
N TYR A 114 18.86 3.52 -1.50
CA TYR A 114 19.78 2.54 -0.96
C TYR A 114 20.54 3.19 0.20
N VAL A 115 20.59 2.53 1.34
CA VAL A 115 21.30 2.99 2.52
C VAL A 115 22.26 1.89 2.96
N LEU A 116 23.55 2.18 2.96
CA LEU A 116 24.60 1.25 3.35
C LEU A 116 25.28 1.78 4.61
N ASP A 117 25.21 1.02 5.69
CA ASP A 117 25.96 1.35 6.89
C ASP A 117 27.36 0.75 6.79
N LYS A 118 28.38 1.56 7.06
CA LYS A 118 29.75 1.13 7.32
C LYS A 118 30.05 1.34 8.82
N ASP A 119 31.30 1.09 9.23
CA ASP A 119 31.72 1.29 10.61
C ASP A 119 31.84 2.77 10.99
N ALA A 120 32.43 3.59 10.11
CA ALA A 120 32.71 5.01 10.37
C ALA A 120 31.80 5.99 9.60
N SER A 121 31.07 5.50 8.60
CA SER A 121 30.22 6.33 7.74
C SER A 121 28.97 5.59 7.29
N ARG A 122 28.05 6.33 6.67
CA ARG A 122 26.91 5.78 5.96
C ARG A 122 26.93 6.31 4.54
N VAL A 123 26.59 5.44 3.60
CA VAL A 123 26.40 5.79 2.19
C VAL A 123 24.93 5.74 1.85
N VAL A 124 24.44 6.76 1.17
CA VAL A 124 23.08 6.82 0.65
C VAL A 124 23.12 7.01 -0.85
N TYR A 125 22.33 6.21 -1.57
CA TYR A 125 22.03 6.45 -2.98
C TYR A 125 20.57 6.81 -3.13
N VAL A 126 20.30 7.90 -3.85
CA VAL A 126 18.96 8.32 -4.27
C VAL A 126 18.99 8.60 -5.76
N GLY A 127 18.03 8.06 -6.52
CA GLY A 127 18.00 8.28 -7.95
C GLY A 127 16.89 7.55 -8.68
N SER A 128 17.18 7.10 -9.90
CA SER A 128 16.24 6.42 -10.80
C SER A 128 16.40 4.89 -10.82
N SER A 129 17.50 4.35 -10.30
CA SER A 129 17.87 2.93 -10.39
C SER A 129 17.05 2.00 -9.50
N ASN A 130 16.20 1.15 -10.09
CA ASN A 130 15.52 0.06 -9.38
C ASN A 130 16.47 -1.14 -9.14
N PHE A 131 16.09 -2.04 -8.22
CA PHE A 131 16.85 -3.27 -7.94
C PHE A 131 16.61 -4.32 -9.03
N THR A 132 17.22 -4.11 -10.19
CA THR A 132 17.12 -4.92 -11.41
C THR A 132 18.45 -4.86 -12.16
N PHE A 133 18.74 -5.81 -13.06
CA PHE A 133 19.94 -5.69 -13.91
C PHE A 133 19.99 -4.35 -14.66
N GLY A 134 18.85 -3.94 -15.25
CA GLY A 134 18.74 -2.66 -15.96
C GLY A 134 19.14 -1.48 -15.08
N GLY A 135 18.55 -1.36 -13.89
CA GLY A 135 18.87 -0.25 -12.98
C GLY A 135 20.28 -0.28 -12.40
N LEU A 136 20.92 -1.45 -12.35
CA LEU A 136 22.25 -1.65 -11.76
C LEU A 136 23.40 -1.70 -12.78
N ALA A 137 23.13 -1.92 -14.06
CA ALA A 137 24.19 -2.09 -15.06
C ALA A 137 23.78 -1.79 -16.52
N GLY A 138 22.48 -1.68 -16.83
CA GLY A 138 22.00 -1.66 -18.22
C GLY A 138 21.47 -0.31 -18.72
N ASN A 139 20.68 0.37 -17.91
CA ASN A 139 19.88 1.53 -18.31
C ASN A 139 20.66 2.84 -18.25
N ILE A 140 20.09 3.87 -18.86
CA ILE A 140 20.45 5.27 -18.60
C ILE A 140 19.75 5.65 -17.29
N GLU A 141 20.53 5.89 -16.24
CA GLU A 141 20.05 6.18 -14.90
C GLU A 141 20.78 7.42 -14.36
N ALA A 142 20.15 8.12 -13.42
CA ALA A 142 20.76 9.23 -12.71
C ALA A 142 20.64 8.96 -11.21
N ASN A 143 21.77 8.97 -10.51
CA ASN A 143 21.82 8.74 -9.08
C ASN A 143 22.73 9.76 -8.40
N VAL A 144 22.42 10.10 -7.16
CA VAL A 144 23.31 10.84 -6.26
C VAL A 144 23.77 9.87 -5.17
N ARG A 145 25.10 9.78 -5.00
CA ARG A 145 25.74 9.11 -3.87
C ARG A 145 26.12 10.17 -2.83
N LEU A 146 25.67 9.98 -1.61
CA LEU A 146 26.04 10.76 -0.44
C LEU A 146 26.84 9.86 0.51
N GLU A 147 27.95 10.36 1.07
CA GLU A 147 28.70 9.66 2.11
C GLU A 147 29.16 10.59 3.21
N GLY A 148 28.97 10.20 4.46
CA GLY A 148 29.35 10.98 5.62
C GLY A 148 28.94 10.32 6.94
N PRO A 149 29.05 11.06 8.06
CA PRO A 149 28.56 10.62 9.35
C PRO A 149 27.07 10.26 9.32
N ALA A 150 26.65 9.28 10.13
CA ALA A 150 25.27 8.80 10.16
C ALA A 150 24.25 9.86 10.63
N ASP A 151 24.71 10.90 11.33
CA ASP A 151 23.94 12.02 11.85
C ASP A 151 23.95 13.26 10.94
N ALA A 152 24.73 13.24 9.85
CA ALA A 152 24.68 14.26 8.82
C ALA A 152 23.22 14.43 8.34
N PRO A 153 22.68 15.66 8.28
CA PRO A 153 21.25 15.87 8.07
C PRO A 153 20.66 15.13 6.88
N GLU A 154 21.33 15.19 5.72
CA GLU A 154 20.87 14.58 4.47
C GLU A 154 20.86 13.04 4.55
N ILE A 155 21.84 12.47 5.26
CA ILE A 155 21.96 11.03 5.48
C ILE A 155 20.92 10.54 6.49
N ARG A 156 20.72 11.29 7.58
CA ARG A 156 19.71 10.99 8.59
C ARG A 156 18.31 11.05 7.99
N ASP A 157 17.99 12.11 7.25
CA ASP A 157 16.68 12.30 6.63
C ASP A 157 16.36 11.14 5.65
N ALA A 158 17.34 10.69 4.85
CA ALA A 158 17.18 9.52 3.98
C ALA A 158 17.04 8.19 4.75
N THR A 159 17.79 8.03 5.84
CA THR A 159 17.69 6.83 6.70
C THR A 159 16.32 6.75 7.37
N ASP A 160 15.82 7.87 7.88
CA ASP A 160 14.52 7.95 8.54
C ASP A 160 13.38 7.76 7.55
N LEU A 161 13.52 8.26 6.31
CA LEU A 161 12.60 7.93 5.22
C LEU A 161 12.54 6.41 4.97
N PHE A 162 13.69 5.74 4.85
CA PHE A 162 13.70 4.28 4.68
C PHE A 162 12.97 3.58 5.82
N ARG A 163 13.28 3.92 7.09
CA ARG A 163 12.64 3.34 8.27
C ARG A 163 11.14 3.57 8.27
N ALA A 164 10.71 4.81 8.01
CA ALA A 164 9.29 5.16 7.95
C ALA A 164 8.53 4.33 6.91
N LEU A 165 9.15 4.02 5.76
CA LEU A 165 8.55 3.14 4.75
C LEU A 165 8.59 1.67 5.17
N PHE A 166 9.73 1.17 5.64
CA PHE A 166 9.98 -0.24 5.96
C PHE A 166 9.20 -0.73 7.18
N ASP A 167 9.05 0.12 8.19
CA ASP A 167 8.34 -0.17 9.43
C ASP A 167 6.88 0.31 9.37
N SER A 168 6.44 0.88 8.25
CA SER A 168 5.02 1.22 8.05
C SER A 168 4.16 -0.03 8.07
N GLU A 169 2.89 0.13 8.46
CA GLU A 169 1.90 -0.93 8.28
C GLU A 169 1.74 -1.34 6.80
N PHE A 170 2.15 -0.48 5.86
CA PHE A 170 2.10 -0.69 4.42
C PHE A 170 3.21 -1.60 3.90
N ALA A 171 4.25 -1.83 4.70
CA ALA A 171 5.33 -2.75 4.41
C ALA A 171 5.12 -4.09 5.12
N THR A 172 5.07 -5.16 4.35
CA THR A 172 4.66 -6.46 4.88
C THR A 172 5.56 -7.58 4.38
N ALA A 173 5.85 -8.56 5.23
CA ALA A 173 6.44 -9.81 4.78
C ALA A 173 5.56 -10.50 3.72
N LEU A 174 6.20 -11.27 2.84
CA LEU A 174 5.48 -12.08 1.87
C LEU A 174 4.63 -13.15 2.56
N SER A 175 3.37 -13.25 2.16
CA SER A 175 2.50 -14.39 2.49
C SER A 175 2.20 -15.20 1.23
N ASP A 176 1.91 -16.49 1.40
CA ASP A 176 1.57 -17.38 0.28
C ASP A 176 0.31 -16.92 -0.46
N ASP A 177 -0.73 -16.47 0.26
CA ASP A 177 -1.97 -15.94 -0.33
C ASP A 177 -1.71 -14.67 -1.15
N PHE A 178 -0.87 -13.75 -0.64
CA PHE A 178 -0.51 -12.55 -1.38
C PHE A 178 0.25 -12.91 -2.67
N GLU A 179 1.23 -13.80 -2.56
CA GLU A 179 2.06 -14.21 -3.70
C GLU A 179 1.21 -14.86 -4.80
N GLN A 180 0.31 -15.78 -4.45
CA GLN A 180 -0.59 -16.42 -5.40
C GLN A 180 -1.45 -15.39 -6.15
N ARG A 181 -2.09 -14.46 -5.41
CA ARG A 181 -2.95 -13.42 -6.00
C ARG A 181 -2.14 -12.45 -6.88
N TYR A 182 -0.91 -12.12 -6.48
CA TYR A 182 -0.05 -11.22 -7.24
C TYR A 182 0.45 -11.87 -8.53
N GLN A 183 0.78 -13.16 -8.50
CA GLN A 183 1.11 -13.94 -9.70
C GLN A 183 -0.08 -14.07 -10.65
N GLU A 184 -1.31 -14.23 -10.14
CA GLU A 184 -2.53 -14.15 -10.94
C GLU A 184 -2.66 -12.80 -11.64
N LEU A 185 -2.45 -11.70 -10.89
CA LEU A 185 -2.45 -10.35 -11.45
C LEU A 185 -1.43 -10.25 -12.58
N GLN A 186 -0.16 -10.61 -12.35
CA GLN A 186 0.89 -10.56 -13.37
C GLN A 186 0.57 -11.39 -14.62
N ARG A 187 -0.03 -12.59 -14.47
CA ARG A 187 -0.47 -13.41 -15.60
C ARG A 187 -1.56 -12.72 -16.41
N ASN A 188 -2.53 -12.12 -15.73
CA ASN A 188 -3.61 -11.36 -16.38
C ASN A 188 -3.05 -10.14 -17.11
N LEU A 189 -2.10 -9.39 -16.51
CA LEU A 189 -1.45 -8.24 -17.15
C LEU A 189 -0.73 -8.62 -18.45
N ARG A 190 0.01 -9.72 -18.43
CA ARG A 190 0.75 -10.21 -19.61
C ARG A 190 -0.19 -10.68 -20.72
N ALA A 191 -1.31 -11.28 -20.37
CA ALA A 191 -2.34 -11.68 -21.35
C ALA A 191 -2.97 -10.46 -22.01
N VAL A 192 -3.30 -9.43 -21.22
CA VAL A 192 -3.87 -8.16 -21.68
C VAL A 192 -2.91 -7.39 -22.60
N GLN A 193 -1.62 -7.30 -22.27
CA GLN A 193 -0.62 -6.65 -23.14
C GLN A 193 -0.48 -7.33 -24.52
N ARG A 194 -0.91 -8.59 -24.65
CA ARG A 194 -0.86 -9.36 -25.90
C ARG A 194 -2.05 -9.08 -26.83
N TYR A 195 -3.12 -8.44 -26.34
CA TYR A 195 -4.34 -8.10 -27.09
C TYR A 195 -4.82 -6.69 -26.70
N PRO A 196 -4.29 -5.64 -27.35
CA PRO A 196 -4.44 -4.27 -26.86
C PRO A 196 -5.78 -3.66 -27.30
N THR A 197 -6.79 -3.73 -26.43
CA THR A 197 -7.88 -2.73 -26.40
C THR A 197 -7.63 -1.78 -25.24
N VAL A 198 -7.34 -0.52 -25.55
CA VAL A 198 -6.84 0.48 -24.61
C VAL A 198 -8.02 1.12 -23.87
N VAL A 199 -7.79 1.49 -22.60
CA VAL A 199 -8.69 2.14 -21.60
C VAL A 199 -9.37 1.18 -20.60
N GLU A 200 -10.15 0.19 -21.00
CA GLU A 200 -10.83 -0.71 -20.03
C GLU A 200 -9.82 -1.50 -19.18
N ASN A 201 -8.74 -1.96 -19.82
CA ASN A 201 -7.68 -2.77 -19.23
C ASN A 201 -6.98 -2.09 -18.04
N ALA A 202 -6.65 -0.79 -18.11
CA ALA A 202 -5.96 -0.11 -17.02
C ALA A 202 -6.80 -0.01 -15.74
N GLN A 203 -8.11 0.19 -15.87
CA GLN A 203 -9.02 0.26 -14.73
C GLN A 203 -9.21 -1.11 -14.06
N GLN A 204 -9.21 -2.19 -14.85
CA GLN A 204 -9.22 -3.56 -14.31
C GLN A 204 -8.00 -3.83 -13.43
N MET A 205 -6.82 -3.36 -13.86
CA MET A 205 -5.55 -3.57 -13.18
C MET A 205 -5.50 -2.88 -11.82
N VAL A 206 -5.89 -1.61 -11.76
CA VAL A 206 -5.89 -0.82 -10.52
C VAL A 206 -6.81 -1.44 -9.47
N VAL A 207 -7.99 -1.93 -9.89
CA VAL A 207 -8.92 -2.59 -8.95
C VAL A 207 -8.39 -3.95 -8.50
N ALA A 208 -7.81 -4.75 -9.38
CA ALA A 208 -7.23 -6.04 -9.02
C ALA A 208 -6.08 -5.90 -8.03
N GLU A 209 -5.18 -4.93 -8.24
CA GLU A 209 -4.11 -4.60 -7.29
C GLU A 209 -4.69 -4.13 -5.94
N SER A 210 -5.66 -3.21 -5.97
CA SER A 210 -6.29 -2.68 -4.76
C SER A 210 -7.03 -3.76 -3.95
N LEU A 211 -7.69 -4.73 -4.62
CA LEU A 211 -8.35 -5.85 -3.95
C LEU A 211 -7.36 -6.83 -3.32
N LEU A 212 -6.17 -6.98 -3.91
CA LEU A 212 -5.09 -7.79 -3.36
C LEU A 212 -4.51 -7.15 -2.09
N VAL A 213 -4.32 -5.83 -2.08
CA VAL A 213 -4.02 -5.07 -0.86
C VAL A 213 -5.13 -5.23 0.17
N GLY A 214 -6.39 -5.12 -0.25
CA GLY A 214 -7.55 -5.28 0.64
C GLY A 214 -7.65 -6.67 1.26
N ALA A 215 -7.32 -7.72 0.51
CA ALA A 215 -7.29 -9.09 1.01
C ALA A 215 -6.23 -9.29 2.08
N TYR A 216 -5.02 -8.77 1.86
CA TYR A 216 -3.97 -8.78 2.85
C TYR A 216 -4.37 -8.00 4.11
N ARG A 217 -4.89 -6.76 3.94
CA ARG A 217 -5.33 -5.91 5.05
C ARG A 217 -6.38 -6.59 5.91
N ALA A 218 -7.34 -7.27 5.30
CA ALA A 218 -8.38 -8.00 6.02
C ALA A 218 -7.85 -9.12 6.94
N GLN A 219 -6.70 -9.73 6.60
CA GLN A 219 -6.04 -10.74 7.44
C GLN A 219 -5.34 -10.10 8.65
N LYS A 220 -4.85 -8.86 8.52
CA LYS A 220 -4.17 -8.11 9.58
C LYS A 220 -5.08 -7.22 10.42
N SER A 221 -6.29 -6.98 9.93
CA SER A 221 -7.27 -6.09 10.56
C SER A 221 -7.67 -6.58 11.95
N ASN A 222 -7.73 -5.65 12.91
CA ASN A 222 -8.23 -5.94 14.26
C ASN A 222 -9.75 -6.12 14.25
N GLN A 223 -10.46 -5.20 13.60
CA GLN A 223 -11.91 -5.28 13.44
C GLN A 223 -12.31 -5.28 11.97
N ARG A 224 -13.49 -5.86 11.70
CA ARG A 224 -14.09 -5.95 10.37
C ARG A 224 -15.46 -5.33 10.45
N TRP A 225 -15.73 -4.28 9.70
CA TRP A 225 -16.97 -3.50 9.86
C TRP A 225 -17.95 -3.73 8.71
N LEU A 226 -19.25 -3.73 9.03
CA LEU A 226 -20.30 -3.37 8.08
C LEU A 226 -20.77 -1.95 8.41
N LEU A 227 -20.51 -1.02 7.51
CA LEU A 227 -20.94 0.36 7.62
C LEU A 227 -22.27 0.53 6.87
N VAL A 228 -23.35 0.81 7.60
CA VAL A 228 -24.66 1.07 7.00
C VAL A 228 -24.78 2.57 6.72
N VAL A 229 -25.12 2.91 5.48
CA VAL A 229 -25.13 4.31 5.00
C VAL A 229 -26.28 4.55 4.00
N SER A 230 -26.82 5.76 3.96
CA SER A 230 -27.78 6.16 2.92
C SER A 230 -27.08 6.37 1.57
N PRO A 231 -27.81 6.34 0.44
CA PRO A 231 -27.22 6.61 -0.88
C PRO A 231 -26.52 7.96 -0.98
N GLU A 232 -27.11 9.00 -0.39
CA GLU A 232 -26.55 10.36 -0.38
C GLU A 232 -25.27 10.45 0.46
N ASN A 233 -25.30 9.96 1.71
CA ASN A 233 -24.12 10.01 2.57
C ASN A 233 -22.99 9.12 2.03
N PHE A 234 -23.32 8.04 1.31
CA PHE A 234 -22.32 7.23 0.61
C PHE A 234 -21.58 8.04 -0.45
N ALA A 235 -22.30 8.83 -1.26
CA ALA A 235 -21.69 9.70 -2.26
C ALA A 235 -20.73 10.70 -1.61
N THR A 236 -21.16 11.36 -0.52
CA THR A 236 -20.30 12.27 0.26
C THR A 236 -19.07 11.55 0.81
N CYS A 237 -19.22 10.36 1.38
CA CYS A 237 -18.10 9.58 1.91
C CYS A 237 -17.07 9.25 0.82
N MET A 238 -17.54 8.82 -0.36
CA MET A 238 -16.67 8.48 -1.49
C MET A 238 -15.99 9.72 -2.10
N GLN A 239 -16.69 10.85 -2.17
CA GLN A 239 -16.15 12.10 -2.70
C GLN A 239 -15.05 12.67 -1.81
N HIS A 240 -15.24 12.64 -0.50
CA HIS A 240 -14.32 13.30 0.46
C HIS A 240 -13.34 12.33 1.15
N GLY A 241 -13.50 11.02 0.94
CA GLY A 241 -12.65 10.00 1.55
C GLY A 241 -12.75 9.99 3.07
N VAL A 242 -13.96 10.21 3.61
CA VAL A 242 -14.20 10.28 5.05
C VAL A 242 -15.42 9.47 5.46
N TRP A 243 -15.37 8.91 6.67
CA TRP A 243 -16.53 8.39 7.39
C TRP A 243 -16.78 9.25 8.62
N GLY A 244 -18.03 9.67 8.83
CA GLY A 244 -18.41 10.64 9.85
C GLY A 244 -19.38 10.11 10.90
N ARG A 245 -19.23 10.60 12.13
CA ARG A 245 -20.14 10.43 13.26
C ARG A 245 -20.43 11.77 13.93
N MET A 246 -21.54 11.81 14.65
CA MET A 246 -21.96 13.01 15.37
C MET A 246 -21.25 13.14 16.72
N ARG A 247 -21.04 12.00 17.38
CA ARG A 247 -20.49 11.95 18.73
C ARG A 247 -19.10 11.34 18.71
N GLU A 248 -18.20 11.94 19.48
CA GLU A 248 -16.83 11.46 19.63
C GLU A 248 -16.76 9.99 20.04
N GLN A 249 -17.61 9.58 20.98
CA GLN A 249 -17.65 8.22 21.48
C GLN A 249 -17.96 7.19 20.36
N GLU A 250 -18.71 7.59 19.34
CA GLU A 250 -19.04 6.71 18.21
C GLU A 250 -17.87 6.55 17.25
N ILE A 251 -17.10 7.63 16.99
CA ILE A 251 -15.96 7.56 16.06
C ILE A 251 -14.78 6.80 16.66
N ARG A 252 -14.63 6.86 17.99
CA ARG A 252 -13.56 6.16 18.74
C ARG A 252 -13.64 4.62 18.64
N ALA A 253 -14.75 4.08 18.13
CA ALA A 253 -14.86 2.66 17.86
C ALA A 253 -14.03 2.22 16.63
N TYR A 254 -13.73 3.13 15.70
CA TYR A 254 -12.97 2.83 14.49
C TYR A 254 -11.49 3.06 14.72
N SER A 255 -10.66 2.09 14.32
CA SER A 255 -9.21 2.22 14.42
C SER A 255 -8.57 2.24 13.04
N ARG A 256 -7.45 2.96 12.93
CA ARG A 256 -6.59 2.86 11.75
C ARG A 256 -6.21 1.39 11.49
N GLY A 257 -6.25 0.98 10.23
CA GLY A 257 -5.99 -0.41 9.83
C GLY A 257 -7.23 -1.30 9.78
N ASP A 258 -8.33 -0.92 10.44
CA ASP A 258 -9.59 -1.66 10.37
C ASP A 258 -10.16 -1.66 8.94
N VAL A 259 -10.65 -2.81 8.49
CA VAL A 259 -11.31 -2.96 7.20
C VAL A 259 -12.83 -2.88 7.33
N PHE A 260 -13.49 -2.45 6.26
CA PHE A 260 -14.94 -2.30 6.23
C PHE A 260 -15.55 -2.67 4.89
N PHE A 261 -16.79 -3.12 4.94
CA PHE A 261 -17.73 -3.01 3.83
C PHE A 261 -18.71 -1.85 4.06
N MET A 262 -19.13 -1.16 3.01
CA MET A 262 -20.27 -0.24 3.07
C MET A 262 -21.51 -0.89 2.46
N HIS A 263 -22.57 -0.96 3.25
CA HIS A 263 -23.92 -1.30 2.81
C HIS A 263 -24.73 -0.03 2.60
N VAL A 264 -25.13 0.23 1.36
CA VAL A 264 -26.03 1.32 1.01
C VAL A 264 -27.48 0.87 1.12
N THR A 265 -28.25 1.57 1.95
CA THR A 265 -29.68 1.29 2.17
C THR A 265 -30.53 1.62 0.94
N GLY A 266 -31.84 1.31 0.98
CA GLY A 266 -32.75 1.56 -0.14
C GLY A 266 -32.61 0.55 -1.29
N GLY A 267 -32.10 -0.66 -1.00
CA GLY A 267 -32.04 -1.77 -1.95
C GLY A 267 -30.75 -1.88 -2.77
N ARG A 268 -29.81 -0.94 -2.64
CA ARG A 268 -28.51 -1.00 -3.33
C ARG A 268 -27.60 -2.10 -2.78
N GLY A 269 -27.52 -2.24 -1.46
CA GLY A 269 -26.73 -3.30 -0.84
C GLY A 269 -25.24 -2.95 -0.70
N LEU A 270 -24.39 -3.97 -0.77
CA LEU A 270 -22.94 -3.89 -0.63
C LEU A 270 -22.35 -3.05 -1.78
N ALA A 271 -21.74 -1.91 -1.44
CA ALA A 271 -21.32 -0.90 -2.42
C ALA A 271 -19.83 -0.59 -2.39
N ALA A 272 -19.13 -0.78 -1.28
CA ALA A 272 -17.69 -0.56 -1.21
C ALA A 272 -17.01 -1.54 -0.24
N PHE A 273 -15.75 -1.83 -0.51
CA PHE A 273 -14.82 -2.51 0.39
C PHE A 273 -13.59 -1.61 0.56
N GLY A 274 -13.17 -1.36 1.80
CA GLY A 274 -12.11 -0.40 2.10
C GLY A 274 -11.51 -0.57 3.49
N MET A 275 -10.70 0.40 3.89
CA MET A 275 -10.10 0.49 5.22
C MET A 275 -10.05 1.91 5.76
N PHE A 276 -9.93 2.02 7.08
CA PHE A 276 -9.61 3.26 7.77
C PHE A 276 -8.09 3.49 7.77
N VAL A 277 -7.64 4.67 7.34
CA VAL A 277 -6.21 4.94 7.05
C VAL A 277 -5.55 5.91 8.03
N GLU A 278 -6.33 6.60 8.85
CA GLU A 278 -5.84 7.54 9.86
C GLU A 278 -6.63 7.33 11.17
N GLU A 279 -6.12 7.91 12.25
CA GLU A 279 -6.85 7.96 13.52
C GLU A 279 -8.07 8.90 13.41
N PRO A 280 -9.14 8.66 14.20
CA PRO A 280 -10.26 9.58 14.28
C PRO A 280 -9.84 11.00 14.68
N TYR A 281 -10.46 12.00 14.08
CA TYR A 281 -10.20 13.43 14.29
C TYR A 281 -11.49 14.25 14.28
N HIS A 282 -11.37 15.52 14.66
CA HIS A 282 -12.46 16.50 14.66
C HIS A 282 -12.29 17.51 13.51
N ASP A 283 -13.36 17.79 12.77
CA ASP A 283 -13.40 18.78 11.70
C ASP A 283 -14.86 19.23 11.45
N ASP A 284 -15.15 20.51 11.58
CA ASP A 284 -16.50 21.07 11.46
C ASP A 284 -16.90 21.46 10.02
N THR A 285 -16.04 21.24 9.03
CA THR A 285 -16.32 21.62 7.62
C THR A 285 -17.64 20.97 7.16
N PRO A 286 -18.67 21.69 6.71
CA PRO A 286 -19.99 21.10 6.47
C PRO A 286 -20.04 20.26 5.19
N LEU A 287 -19.67 18.97 5.28
CA LEU A 287 -19.66 18.05 4.13
C LEU A 287 -21.03 17.42 3.85
N TRP A 288 -21.85 17.22 4.89
CA TRP A 288 -23.19 16.63 4.79
C TRP A 288 -24.27 17.71 4.94
N SER A 289 -24.19 18.73 4.09
CA SER A 289 -25.03 19.94 4.16
C SER A 289 -26.52 19.69 3.96
N SER A 290 -26.90 18.57 3.35
CA SER A 290 -28.28 18.16 3.10
C SER A 290 -28.85 17.20 4.14
N ASP A 291 -28.05 16.69 5.10
CA ASP A 291 -28.54 15.75 6.10
C ASP A 291 -29.22 16.52 7.26
N PRO A 292 -30.54 16.33 7.48
CA PRO A 292 -31.27 17.06 8.52
C PRO A 292 -30.79 16.73 9.94
N ARG A 293 -29.96 15.69 10.11
CA ARG A 293 -29.45 15.26 11.41
C ARG A 293 -28.20 16.06 11.84
N GLY A 294 -27.55 16.81 10.94
CA GLY A 294 -26.52 17.81 11.29
C GLY A 294 -25.14 17.57 10.69
N VAL A 295 -24.16 18.36 11.14
CA VAL A 295 -22.74 18.22 10.78
C VAL A 295 -22.22 16.93 11.43
N PHE A 296 -21.49 16.08 10.71
CA PHE A 296 -20.78 14.92 11.27
C PHE A 296 -19.31 15.32 11.53
N PRO A 297 -19.00 15.99 12.66
CA PRO A 297 -17.69 16.61 12.85
C PRO A 297 -16.60 15.61 13.23
N TRP A 298 -16.98 14.47 13.81
CA TRP A 298 -16.04 13.43 14.19
C TRP A 298 -15.83 12.48 13.02
N ARG A 299 -14.61 12.44 12.49
CA ARG A 299 -14.31 11.79 11.21
C ARG A 299 -13.15 10.83 11.33
N VAL A 300 -13.10 9.90 10.40
CA VAL A 300 -11.95 9.05 10.14
C VAL A 300 -11.73 8.98 8.63
N LYS A 301 -10.48 9.04 8.17
CA LYS A 301 -10.16 8.91 6.74
C LYS A 301 -10.37 7.46 6.29
N ILE A 302 -10.98 7.31 5.13
CA ILE A 302 -11.23 6.02 4.51
C ILE A 302 -10.53 5.91 3.16
N HIS A 303 -10.14 4.69 2.83
CA HIS A 303 -9.66 4.34 1.51
C HIS A 303 -10.45 3.14 0.96
N PRO A 304 -11.26 3.31 -0.11
CA PRO A 304 -11.92 2.19 -0.76
C PRO A 304 -10.92 1.42 -1.65
N PHE A 305 -10.79 0.13 -1.42
CA PHE A 305 -10.08 -0.79 -2.31
C PHE A 305 -10.85 -0.99 -3.62
N ALA A 306 -12.19 -1.04 -3.53
CA ALA A 306 -13.07 -1.19 -4.67
C ALA A 306 -14.48 -0.68 -4.36
N VAL A 307 -15.19 -0.25 -5.41
CA VAL A 307 -16.56 0.27 -5.34
C VAL A 307 -17.42 -0.43 -6.40
N LEU A 308 -18.56 -0.96 -6.00
CA LEU A 308 -19.53 -1.60 -6.87
C LEU A 308 -20.55 -0.59 -7.41
N THR A 309 -20.84 -0.70 -8.70
CA THR A 309 -21.96 -0.03 -9.38
C THR A 309 -23.22 -0.90 -9.36
N GLY A 310 -23.09 -2.23 -9.24
CA GLY A 310 -24.20 -3.19 -9.21
C GLY A 310 -24.81 -3.45 -7.82
N GLY A 311 -25.99 -4.08 -7.81
CA GLY A 311 -26.79 -4.34 -6.61
C GLY A 311 -26.51 -5.67 -5.92
N LEU A 312 -25.31 -5.86 -5.38
CA LEU A 312 -24.99 -7.04 -4.55
C LEU A 312 -25.54 -6.84 -3.13
N THR A 313 -26.68 -7.43 -2.81
CA THR A 313 -27.28 -7.27 -1.48
C THR A 313 -26.63 -8.16 -0.43
N THR A 314 -26.47 -7.66 0.79
CA THR A 314 -25.99 -8.46 1.94
C THR A 314 -26.84 -9.71 2.17
N LYS A 315 -28.15 -9.64 1.91
CA LYS A 315 -29.07 -10.78 2.00
C LYS A 315 -28.74 -11.87 0.98
N GLN A 316 -28.45 -11.52 -0.28
CA GLN A 316 -28.06 -12.50 -1.30
C GLN A 316 -26.83 -13.31 -0.87
N VAL A 317 -25.88 -12.66 -0.18
CA VAL A 317 -24.64 -13.31 0.24
C VAL A 317 -24.81 -14.13 1.52
N LEU A 318 -25.52 -13.61 2.52
CA LEU A 318 -25.59 -14.22 3.85
C LEU A 318 -26.77 -15.17 4.05
N ALA A 319 -27.82 -15.10 3.23
CA ALA A 319 -28.97 -16.01 3.33
C ALA A 319 -28.59 -17.51 3.29
N PRO A 320 -27.66 -17.96 2.43
CA PRO A 320 -27.21 -19.35 2.44
C PRO A 320 -26.56 -19.79 3.76
N LEU A 321 -25.94 -18.87 4.51
CA LEU A 321 -25.27 -19.15 5.79
C LEU A 321 -26.20 -19.08 7.00
N ARG A 322 -27.47 -18.72 6.78
CA ARG A 322 -28.46 -18.43 7.82
C ARG A 322 -29.77 -19.13 7.52
N ALA A 323 -29.70 -20.42 7.17
CA ALA A 323 -30.87 -21.27 6.97
C ALA A 323 -31.75 -21.25 8.23
N GLY A 324 -33.05 -20.91 8.07
CA GLY A 324 -34.00 -20.83 9.18
C GLY A 324 -33.98 -19.51 9.98
N ALA A 325 -33.22 -18.49 9.55
CA ALA A 325 -33.29 -17.17 10.17
C ALA A 325 -34.69 -16.55 10.04
N ARG A 326 -35.11 -15.82 11.09
CA ARG A 326 -36.41 -15.14 11.12
C ARG A 326 -36.54 -14.15 9.95
N PRO A 327 -37.75 -13.90 9.41
CA PRO A 327 -37.96 -13.03 8.25
C PRO A 327 -37.29 -11.65 8.34
N ASN A 328 -37.25 -11.05 9.54
CA ASN A 328 -36.72 -9.71 9.78
C ASN A 328 -35.23 -9.69 10.17
N TRP A 329 -34.55 -10.84 10.21
CA TRP A 329 -33.14 -10.93 10.64
C TRP A 329 -32.25 -10.03 9.78
N PHE A 330 -32.40 -10.11 8.45
CA PHE A 330 -31.62 -9.29 7.51
C PHE A 330 -31.91 -7.81 7.64
N HIS A 331 -33.14 -7.43 7.98
CA HIS A 331 -33.50 -6.03 8.21
C HIS A 331 -32.75 -5.47 9.42
N GLY A 332 -32.73 -6.21 10.54
CA GLY A 332 -31.95 -5.84 11.72
C GLY A 332 -30.45 -5.80 11.45
N PHE A 333 -29.94 -6.75 10.66
CA PHE A 333 -28.52 -6.82 10.30
C PHE A 333 -28.05 -5.58 9.53
N ILE A 334 -28.89 -4.97 8.69
CA ILE A 334 -28.53 -3.78 7.92
C ILE A 334 -29.11 -2.49 8.51
N GLN A 335 -29.54 -2.50 9.77
CA GLN A 335 -30.16 -1.33 10.40
C GLN A 335 -29.13 -0.30 10.87
N GLN A 336 -27.97 -0.75 11.36
CA GLN A 336 -26.91 0.11 11.89
C GLN A 336 -25.52 -0.50 11.64
N SER A 337 -24.50 0.35 11.63
CA SER A 337 -23.12 -0.11 11.47
C SER A 337 -22.69 -0.95 12.68
N HIS A 338 -21.99 -2.05 12.42
CA HIS A 338 -21.53 -2.98 13.46
C HIS A 338 -20.32 -3.79 12.96
N THR A 339 -19.67 -4.53 13.86
CA THR A 339 -18.58 -5.45 13.51
C THR A 339 -19.12 -6.77 12.98
N LEU A 340 -18.43 -7.32 11.97
CA LEU A 340 -18.77 -8.58 11.32
C LEU A 340 -18.02 -9.73 11.99
N GLN A 341 -18.72 -10.85 12.16
CA GLN A 341 -18.11 -12.12 12.51
C GLN A 341 -17.29 -12.64 11.32
N ASP A 342 -16.24 -13.43 11.60
CA ASP A 342 -15.28 -13.93 10.60
C ASP A 342 -15.96 -14.66 9.44
N GLN A 343 -16.95 -15.50 9.74
CA GLN A 343 -17.71 -16.23 8.73
C GLN A 343 -18.48 -15.29 7.80
N ASP A 344 -19.14 -14.26 8.36
CA ASP A 344 -19.93 -13.30 7.58
C ASP A 344 -19.02 -12.41 6.73
N PHE A 345 -17.90 -11.95 7.30
CA PHE A 345 -16.91 -11.16 6.58
C PHE A 345 -16.30 -11.95 5.42
N ALA A 346 -15.90 -13.21 5.64
CA ALA A 346 -15.31 -14.04 4.60
C ALA A 346 -16.27 -14.26 3.41
N ALA A 347 -17.55 -14.50 3.70
CA ALA A 347 -18.58 -14.66 2.68
C ALA A 347 -18.84 -13.37 1.90
N LEU A 348 -18.99 -12.23 2.59
CA LEU A 348 -19.15 -10.92 1.97
C LEU A 348 -17.95 -10.55 1.10
N LYS A 349 -16.72 -10.80 1.59
CA LYS A 349 -15.49 -10.57 0.82
C LYS A 349 -15.42 -11.41 -0.44
N GLY A 350 -15.68 -12.72 -0.33
CA GLY A 350 -15.68 -13.61 -1.49
C GLY A 350 -16.67 -13.16 -2.57
N ALA A 351 -17.92 -12.88 -2.18
CA ALA A 351 -18.94 -12.41 -3.10
C ALA A 351 -18.62 -11.02 -3.69
N PHE A 352 -18.10 -10.11 -2.88
CA PHE A 352 -17.71 -8.76 -3.32
C PHE A 352 -16.54 -8.81 -4.31
N GLU A 353 -15.50 -9.61 -4.04
CA GLU A 353 -14.35 -9.76 -4.96
C GLU A 353 -14.79 -10.32 -6.32
N VAL A 354 -15.71 -11.29 -6.33
CA VAL A 354 -16.30 -11.81 -7.57
C VAL A 354 -17.08 -10.71 -8.29
N ALA A 355 -18.00 -10.03 -7.60
CA ALA A 355 -18.80 -8.96 -8.21
C ALA A 355 -17.93 -7.81 -8.76
N ALA A 356 -16.89 -7.41 -8.02
CA ALA A 356 -15.95 -6.39 -8.45
C ALA A 356 -15.19 -6.82 -9.72
N ARG A 357 -14.73 -8.08 -9.78
CA ARG A 357 -14.09 -8.64 -10.99
C ARG A 357 -15.05 -8.77 -12.17
N THR A 358 -16.33 -9.09 -11.95
CA THR A 358 -17.31 -9.22 -13.05
C THR A 358 -17.75 -7.87 -13.59
N GLN A 359 -17.98 -6.87 -12.73
CA GLN A 359 -18.33 -5.50 -13.15
C GLN A 359 -17.26 -4.87 -14.04
N ILE A 360 -16.01 -5.29 -13.84
CA ILE A 360 -14.87 -4.89 -14.64
C ILE A 360 -14.91 -5.47 -16.07
N VAL A 361 -15.57 -6.61 -16.29
CA VAL A 361 -15.64 -7.34 -17.58
C VAL A 361 -16.85 -6.94 -18.43
N ALA A 362 -17.89 -6.35 -17.83
CA ALA A 362 -19.06 -5.87 -18.56
C ALA A 362 -18.76 -4.50 -19.20
N PRO A 363 -18.97 -4.31 -20.52
CA PRO A 363 -18.85 -2.99 -21.14
C PRO A 363 -19.91 -2.07 -20.53
N GLY A 364 -19.47 -0.86 -20.15
CA GLY A 364 -20.32 0.20 -19.59
C GLY A 364 -21.23 0.86 -20.63
#